data_AF-A0A2X3CBT4-F1
#
_entry.id   AF-A0A2X3CBT4-F1
#
_cell.length_a   1.000
_cell.length_b   1.000
_cell.length_c   1.000
_cell.angle_alpha   90.00
_cell.angle_beta   90.00
_cell.angle_gamma   90.00
#
_symmetry.space_group_name_H-M   'P 1'
#
loop_
_entity.id
_entity.type
_entity.pdbx_description
1 polymer ?
#
loop_
_entity_poly.entity_id
_entity_poly.type
_entity_poly.pdbx_seq_one_letter_code
_entity_poly.pdbx_strand_id
1 'polypeptide(L)'
;MSIFTVIWPLSQVGGEFLPKINEGDLLYMPSTLPGVSPAEAAALLQTTDKLIKSVPEVASVFGKTGKAETATDSAPLEMVETTIQLKPEDQWRPGMTIDKIIDELDRTVRLPGLANLWVPPIRNRIDMLSTGIKSPIGIKVSGTVLSDIDATAQSIEAVAKTVPGVVSVLAERLEGGRYIDIDINREKASGTG
;
A
#
# COMPACT_ATOMS: atom_id res chain seq x y z
N MET A 1 21.32 7.91 42.63
CA MET A 1 20.88 6.57 42.18
C MET A 1 19.43 6.51 41.64
N SER A 2 18.63 7.59 41.69
CA SER A 2 17.20 7.52 41.27
C SER A 2 16.90 8.06 39.85
N ILE A 3 17.72 8.97 39.31
CA ILE A 3 17.51 9.56 37.98
C ILE A 3 18.01 8.62 36.87
N PHE A 4 19.17 7.99 37.06
CA PHE A 4 19.74 7.05 36.09
C PHE A 4 18.87 5.81 35.85
N THR A 5 18.15 5.35 36.87
CA THR A 5 17.20 4.23 36.78
C THR A 5 15.96 4.54 35.94
N VAL A 6 15.63 5.82 35.72
CA VAL A 6 14.51 6.24 34.86
C VAL A 6 15.01 6.65 33.48
N ILE A 7 16.11 7.40 33.39
CA ILE A 7 16.67 7.87 32.12
C ILE A 7 17.09 6.70 31.23
N TRP A 8 17.70 5.65 31.81
CA TRP A 8 18.17 4.52 31.01
C TRP A 8 17.02 3.77 30.31
N PRO A 9 15.98 3.25 30.99
CA PRO A 9 14.83 2.64 30.31
C PRO A 9 14.13 3.59 29.34
N LEU A 10 13.94 4.86 29.73
CA LEU A 10 13.26 5.84 28.89
C LEU A 10 14.00 6.09 27.56
N SER A 11 15.33 5.99 27.56
CA SER A 11 16.14 6.09 26.33
C SER A 11 16.05 4.86 25.42
N GLN A 12 15.55 3.73 25.92
CA GLN A 12 15.45 2.45 25.19
C GLN A 12 14.03 2.18 24.66
N VAL A 13 13.02 2.86 25.21
CA VAL A 13 11.61 2.67 24.81
C VAL A 13 11.31 3.51 23.57
N GLY A 14 10.80 2.85 22.53
CA GLY A 14 10.30 3.52 21.32
C GLY A 14 8.96 4.20 21.54
N GLY A 15 8.57 5.07 20.61
CA GLY A 15 7.25 5.72 20.59
C GLY A 15 6.41 5.25 19.41
N GLU A 16 5.13 5.01 19.66
CA GLU A 16 4.11 4.83 18.63
C GLU A 16 2.92 5.74 18.93
N PHE A 17 2.12 6.06 17.91
CA PHE A 17 0.94 6.92 18.11
C PHE A 17 -0.12 6.23 18.99
N LEU A 18 -0.46 4.99 18.65
CA LEU A 18 -1.37 4.11 19.38
C LEU A 18 -0.90 2.65 19.22
N PRO A 19 -1.15 1.79 20.23
CA PRO A 19 -0.88 0.36 20.13
C PRO A 19 -1.53 -0.27 18.90
N LYS A 20 -0.82 -1.20 18.26
CA LYS A 20 -1.40 -2.00 17.19
C LYS A 20 -2.50 -2.91 17.76
N ILE A 21 -3.74 -2.63 17.36
CA ILE A 21 -4.90 -3.46 17.70
C ILE A 21 -4.96 -4.61 16.71
N ASN A 22 -5.06 -5.85 17.21
CA ASN A 22 -5.34 -7.00 16.38
C ASN A 22 -6.85 -7.04 16.10
N GLU A 23 -7.22 -6.85 14.83
CA GLU A 23 -8.62 -6.83 14.39
C GLU A 23 -9.13 -8.24 13.97
N GLY A 24 -8.24 -9.25 13.94
CA GLY A 24 -8.54 -10.60 13.43
C GLY A 24 -8.49 -10.70 11.90
N ASP A 25 -8.59 -9.58 11.20
CA ASP A 25 -8.53 -9.46 9.75
C ASP A 25 -7.38 -8.53 9.32
N LEU A 26 -6.92 -8.71 8.09
CA LEU A 26 -5.87 -7.91 7.47
C LEU A 26 -6.33 -7.35 6.13
N LEU A 27 -5.83 -6.18 5.78
CA LEU A 27 -6.00 -5.57 4.47
C LEU A 27 -4.66 -5.53 3.76
N TYR A 28 -4.62 -6.07 2.54
CA TYR A 28 -3.47 -6.00 1.64
C TYR A 28 -3.73 -4.92 0.58
N MET A 29 -2.85 -3.92 0.52
CA MET A 29 -2.99 -2.77 -0.38
C MET A 29 -1.68 -2.44 -1.07
N PRO A 30 -1.24 -3.28 -2.00
CA PRO A 30 0.02 -3.02 -2.67
C PRO A 30 -0.06 -1.75 -3.51
N SER A 31 1.11 -1.14 -3.72
CA SER A 31 1.26 0.01 -4.60
C SER A 31 2.09 -0.39 -5.81
N THR A 32 1.67 0.04 -7.00
CA THR A 32 2.36 -0.20 -8.28
C THR A 32 2.55 1.12 -9.02
N LEU A 33 3.37 1.11 -10.08
CA LEU A 33 3.55 2.29 -10.92
C LEU A 33 2.27 2.58 -11.74
N PRO A 34 1.99 3.86 -12.06
CA PRO A 34 0.83 4.21 -12.87
C PRO A 34 0.84 3.59 -14.28
N GLY A 35 -0.35 3.45 -14.86
CA GLY A 35 -0.53 3.02 -16.25
C GLY A 35 -0.68 1.51 -16.48
N VAL A 36 -0.96 0.74 -15.42
CA VAL A 36 -1.35 -0.68 -15.52
C VAL A 36 -2.73 -0.77 -16.16
N SER A 37 -2.88 -1.67 -17.15
CA SER A 37 -4.19 -1.88 -17.78
C SER A 37 -5.16 -2.60 -16.83
N PRO A 38 -6.48 -2.40 -16.92
CA PRO A 38 -7.44 -3.09 -16.05
C PRO A 38 -7.36 -4.62 -16.14
N ALA A 39 -7.05 -5.15 -17.32
CA ALA A 39 -6.88 -6.59 -17.52
C ALA A 39 -5.65 -7.14 -16.77
N GLU A 40 -4.54 -6.40 -16.80
CA GLU A 40 -3.33 -6.76 -16.07
C GLU A 40 -3.54 -6.62 -14.55
N ALA A 41 -4.22 -5.55 -14.11
CA ALA A 41 -4.57 -5.36 -12.70
C ALA A 41 -5.41 -6.53 -12.16
N ALA A 42 -6.39 -7.02 -12.93
CA ALA A 42 -7.19 -8.18 -12.56
C ALA A 42 -6.37 -9.50 -12.52
N ALA A 43 -5.41 -9.67 -13.43
CA ALA A 43 -4.50 -10.82 -13.42
C ALA A 43 -3.55 -10.79 -12.22
N LEU A 44 -3.02 -9.60 -11.88
CA LEU A 44 -2.21 -9.37 -10.69
C LEU A 44 -3.02 -9.68 -9.42
N LEU A 45 -4.25 -9.16 -9.33
CA LEU A 45 -5.16 -9.44 -8.21
C LEU A 45 -5.37 -10.94 -7.99
N GLN A 46 -5.73 -11.67 -9.04
CA GLN A 46 -5.95 -13.11 -8.91
C GLN A 46 -4.66 -13.85 -8.49
N THR A 47 -3.52 -13.41 -9.00
CA THR A 47 -2.22 -14.01 -8.66
C THR A 47 -1.87 -13.75 -7.19
N THR A 48 -2.02 -12.52 -6.72
CA THR A 48 -1.78 -12.18 -5.31
C THR A 48 -2.74 -12.91 -4.39
N ASP A 49 -4.03 -13.00 -4.75
CA ASP A 49 -5.03 -13.68 -3.93
C ASP A 49 -4.73 -15.18 -3.77
N LYS A 50 -4.24 -15.84 -4.82
CA LYS A 50 -3.79 -17.24 -4.75
C LYS A 50 -2.59 -17.41 -3.81
N LEU A 51 -1.63 -16.50 -3.88
CA LEU A 51 -0.45 -16.51 -3.01
C LEU A 51 -0.85 -16.26 -1.55
N ILE A 52 -1.71 -15.29 -1.29
CA ILE A 52 -2.25 -15.03 0.06
C ILE A 52 -2.96 -16.28 0.58
N LYS A 53 -3.82 -16.90 -0.23
CA LYS A 53 -4.60 -18.08 0.16
C LYS A 53 -3.74 -19.33 0.41
N SER A 54 -2.48 -19.34 -0.04
CA SER A 54 -1.54 -20.42 0.24
C SER A 54 -1.03 -20.45 1.68
N VAL A 55 -1.15 -19.34 2.43
CA VAL A 55 -0.75 -19.27 3.84
C VAL A 55 -1.80 -20.00 4.72
N PRO A 56 -1.39 -20.95 5.58
CA PRO A 56 -2.33 -21.81 6.31
C PRO A 56 -3.31 -21.08 7.22
N GLU A 57 -2.90 -19.94 7.79
CA GLU A 57 -3.71 -19.13 8.69
C GLU A 57 -4.83 -18.35 7.97
N VAL A 58 -4.81 -18.28 6.64
CA VAL A 58 -5.81 -17.50 5.88
C VAL A 58 -7.10 -18.32 5.65
N ALA A 59 -8.21 -17.84 6.19
CA ALA A 59 -9.54 -18.43 6.03
C ALA A 59 -10.21 -18.02 4.71
N SER A 60 -10.20 -16.73 4.36
CA SER A 60 -10.78 -16.24 3.11
C SER A 60 -9.97 -15.06 2.56
N VAL A 61 -10.08 -14.84 1.25
CA VAL A 61 -9.41 -13.75 0.52
C VAL A 61 -10.44 -13.14 -0.41
N PHE A 62 -10.65 -11.83 -0.29
CA PHE A 62 -11.56 -11.06 -1.12
C PHE A 62 -10.82 -9.88 -1.74
N GLY A 63 -10.28 -10.11 -2.94
CA GLY A 63 -9.60 -9.10 -3.73
C GLY A 63 -10.55 -8.14 -4.45
N LYS A 64 -10.21 -6.85 -4.43
CA LYS A 64 -10.86 -5.80 -5.21
C LYS A 64 -9.79 -4.97 -5.94
N THR A 65 -9.93 -4.82 -7.24
CA THR A 65 -9.20 -3.81 -8.04
C THR A 65 -10.14 -2.67 -8.36
N GLY A 66 -9.67 -1.43 -8.24
CA GLY A 66 -10.52 -0.26 -8.43
C GLY A 66 -11.54 -0.08 -7.31
N LYS A 67 -12.66 0.54 -7.66
CA LYS A 67 -13.69 0.97 -6.71
C LYS A 67 -14.96 0.12 -6.79
N ALA A 68 -15.66 0.06 -5.66
CA ALA A 68 -17.07 -0.31 -5.64
C ALA A 68 -17.96 0.84 -6.18
N GLU A 69 -19.21 0.52 -6.53
CA GLU A 69 -20.22 1.48 -6.98
C GLU A 69 -20.76 2.33 -5.81
N THR A 70 -19.88 3.14 -5.21
CA THR A 70 -20.17 4.06 -4.11
C THR A 70 -19.25 5.27 -4.15
N ALA A 71 -19.74 6.42 -3.69
CA ALA A 71 -18.93 7.64 -3.58
C ALA A 71 -17.84 7.55 -2.49
N THR A 72 -17.95 6.60 -1.57
CA THR A 72 -16.97 6.41 -0.48
C THR A 72 -15.70 5.68 -0.94
N ASP A 73 -15.66 5.22 -2.18
CA ASP A 73 -14.54 4.47 -2.75
C ASP A 73 -14.06 5.13 -4.04
N SER A 74 -12.95 5.84 -3.96
CA SER A 74 -12.32 6.53 -5.09
C SER A 74 -11.08 5.78 -5.60
N ALA A 75 -10.99 4.47 -5.35
CA ALA A 75 -9.86 3.66 -5.76
C ALA A 75 -9.71 3.60 -7.30
N PRO A 76 -8.54 3.96 -7.86
CA PRO A 76 -8.30 3.81 -9.28
C PRO A 76 -8.08 2.32 -9.63
N LEU A 77 -8.25 1.94 -10.90
CA LEU A 77 -8.26 0.52 -11.33
C LEU A 77 -6.92 -0.20 -11.09
N GLU A 78 -5.83 0.55 -11.11
CA GLU A 78 -4.48 0.08 -10.79
C GLU A 78 -4.26 -0.17 -9.29
N MET A 79 -5.16 0.30 -8.41
CA MET A 79 -5.07 0.06 -6.98
C MET A 79 -5.83 -1.23 -6.60
N VAL A 80 -5.13 -2.06 -5.83
CA VAL A 80 -5.66 -3.30 -5.27
C VAL A 80 -5.94 -3.10 -3.78
N GLU A 81 -7.12 -3.54 -3.33
CA GLU A 81 -7.46 -3.71 -1.93
C GLU A 81 -7.96 -5.16 -1.75
N THR A 82 -7.21 -5.99 -1.05
CA THR A 82 -7.62 -7.36 -0.73
C THR A 82 -7.91 -7.48 0.75
N THR A 83 -9.15 -7.81 1.11
CA THR A 83 -9.55 -8.13 2.48
C THR A 83 -9.23 -9.59 2.77
N ILE A 84 -8.49 -9.83 3.83
CA ILE A 84 -7.98 -11.14 4.24
C ILE A 84 -8.57 -11.46 5.61
N GLN A 85 -9.35 -12.52 5.66
CA GLN A 85 -9.86 -13.04 6.92
C GLN A 85 -8.93 -14.14 7.41
N LEU A 86 -8.41 -14.00 8.63
CA LEU A 86 -7.62 -15.06 9.24
C LEU A 86 -8.55 -16.09 9.91
N LYS A 87 -8.05 -17.31 10.06
CA LYS A 87 -8.69 -18.31 10.91
C LYS A 87 -8.71 -17.82 12.37
N PRO A 88 -9.62 -18.34 13.20
CA PRO A 88 -9.52 -18.19 14.65
C PRO A 88 -8.11 -18.54 15.16
N GLU A 89 -7.61 -17.79 16.14
CA GLU A 89 -6.22 -17.90 16.63
C GLU A 89 -5.86 -19.29 17.15
N ASP A 90 -6.85 -20.02 17.68
CA ASP A 90 -6.70 -21.40 18.17
C ASP A 90 -6.43 -22.43 17.05
N GLN A 91 -6.62 -22.05 15.79
CA GLN A 91 -6.35 -22.87 14.61
C GLN A 91 -5.03 -22.54 13.93
N TRP A 92 -4.27 -21.56 14.44
CA TRP A 92 -2.99 -21.20 13.88
C TRP A 92 -1.94 -22.26 14.15
N ARG A 93 -0.90 -22.33 13.31
CA ARG A 93 0.23 -23.22 13.58
C ARG A 93 0.86 -22.86 14.95
N PRO A 94 1.44 -23.84 15.67
CA PRO A 94 2.05 -23.58 16.97
C PRO A 94 3.10 -22.46 16.94
N GLY A 95 2.97 -21.50 17.86
CA GLY A 95 3.91 -20.38 18.00
C GLY A 95 3.76 -19.27 16.96
N MET A 96 2.70 -19.28 16.16
CA MET A 96 2.36 -18.17 15.26
C MET A 96 1.85 -16.95 16.02
N THR A 97 2.17 -15.78 15.50
CA THR A 97 1.67 -14.48 15.93
C THR A 97 1.25 -13.71 14.68
N ILE A 98 0.42 -12.67 14.84
CA ILE A 98 -0.01 -11.83 13.72
C ILE A 98 1.19 -11.28 12.92
N ASP A 99 2.25 -10.84 13.61
CA ASP A 99 3.47 -10.34 12.97
C ASP A 99 4.17 -11.41 12.14
N LYS A 100 4.22 -12.66 12.63
CA LYS A 100 4.81 -13.78 11.88
C LYS A 100 3.96 -14.15 10.66
N ILE A 101 2.64 -14.04 10.76
CA ILE A 101 1.73 -14.26 9.62
C ILE A 101 1.96 -13.17 8.57
N ILE A 102 2.05 -11.90 8.99
CA ILE A 102 2.34 -10.77 8.10
C ILE A 102 3.71 -10.94 7.43
N ASP A 103 4.74 -11.36 8.18
CA ASP A 103 6.07 -11.63 7.62
C ASP A 103 6.06 -12.77 6.59
N GLU A 104 5.29 -13.84 6.84
CA GLU A 104 5.14 -14.95 5.89
C GLU A 104 4.36 -14.52 4.65
N LEU A 105 3.29 -13.75 4.82
CA LEU A 105 2.53 -13.15 3.73
C LEU A 105 3.41 -12.23 2.88
N ASP A 106 4.19 -11.34 3.50
CA ASP A 106 5.07 -10.41 2.79
C ASP A 106 6.18 -11.11 2.00
N ARG A 107 6.68 -12.25 2.49
CA ARG A 107 7.66 -13.08 1.78
C ARG A 107 7.05 -13.88 0.64
N THR A 108 5.83 -14.39 0.84
CA THR A 108 5.13 -15.27 -0.11
C THR A 108 4.53 -14.48 -1.27
N VAL A 109 3.93 -13.33 -0.97
CA VAL A 109 3.20 -12.50 -1.94
C VAL A 109 4.15 -11.44 -2.49
N ARG A 110 5.12 -11.84 -3.31
CA ARG A 110 6.07 -10.90 -3.94
C ARG A 110 6.01 -11.00 -5.45
N LEU A 111 5.59 -9.89 -6.07
CA LEU A 111 5.60 -9.71 -7.52
C LEU A 111 6.54 -8.55 -7.89
N PRO A 112 7.28 -8.64 -9.00
CA PRO A 112 8.12 -7.54 -9.48
C PRO A 112 7.30 -6.27 -9.71
N GLY A 113 7.79 -5.13 -9.22
CA GLY A 113 7.13 -3.84 -9.39
C GLY A 113 5.93 -3.58 -8.46
N LEU A 114 5.66 -4.49 -7.52
CA LEU A 114 4.57 -4.38 -6.57
C LEU A 114 5.13 -4.16 -5.15
N ALA A 115 4.90 -2.98 -4.57
CA ALA A 115 5.30 -2.64 -3.22
C ALA A 115 4.18 -3.02 -2.24
N ASN A 116 4.38 -4.08 -1.47
CA ASN A 116 3.40 -4.59 -0.52
C ASN A 116 3.13 -3.64 0.64
N LEU A 117 1.90 -3.66 1.14
CA LEU A 117 1.49 -2.99 2.37
C LEU A 117 0.39 -3.82 3.04
N TRP A 118 0.58 -4.08 4.33
CA TRP A 118 -0.32 -4.88 5.17
C TRP A 118 -0.77 -4.03 6.35
N VAL A 119 -2.08 -3.84 6.50
CA VAL A 119 -2.64 -2.98 7.55
C VAL A 119 -3.95 -3.55 8.12
N PRO A 120 -4.28 -3.27 9.38
CA PRO A 120 -5.60 -3.57 9.92
C PRO A 120 -6.71 -2.74 9.23
N PRO A 121 -7.86 -3.33 8.84
CA PRO A 121 -8.90 -2.65 8.07
C PRO A 121 -9.46 -1.36 8.70
N ILE A 122 -9.85 -1.38 9.99
CA ILE A 122 -10.46 -0.24 10.68
C ILE A 122 -9.44 0.86 10.84
N ARG A 123 -8.24 0.53 11.33
CA ARG A 123 -7.13 1.50 11.46
C ARG A 123 -6.84 2.18 10.11
N ASN A 124 -6.74 1.40 9.05
CA ASN A 124 -6.44 1.96 7.73
C ASN A 124 -7.50 2.95 7.25
N ARG A 125 -8.78 2.62 7.42
CA ARG A 125 -9.86 3.55 7.03
C ARG A 125 -9.82 4.84 7.87
N ILE A 126 -9.47 4.77 9.16
CA ILE A 126 -9.28 5.95 10.01
C ILE A 126 -8.09 6.79 9.53
N ASP A 127 -6.95 6.16 9.25
CA ASP A 127 -5.72 6.84 8.82
C ASP A 127 -5.94 7.57 7.47
N MET A 128 -6.61 6.91 6.53
CA MET A 128 -6.98 7.49 5.23
C MET A 128 -7.98 8.65 5.39
N LEU A 129 -9.00 8.55 6.24
CA LEU A 129 -9.94 9.63 6.48
C LEU A 129 -9.28 10.84 7.16
N SER A 130 -8.31 10.59 8.03
CA SER A 130 -7.64 11.65 8.79
C SER A 130 -6.55 12.36 7.99
N THR A 131 -5.75 11.60 7.24
CA THR A 131 -4.51 12.12 6.62
C THR A 131 -4.46 11.95 5.11
N GLY A 132 -5.28 11.06 4.54
CA GLY A 132 -5.20 10.61 3.16
C GLY A 132 -4.07 9.59 2.89
N ILE A 133 -3.31 9.19 3.91
CA ILE A 133 -2.20 8.24 3.78
C ILE A 133 -2.65 6.86 4.27
N LYS A 134 -2.38 5.84 3.46
CA LYS A 134 -2.73 4.43 3.74
C LYS A 134 -1.69 3.68 4.59
N SER A 135 -0.48 4.23 4.71
CA SER A 135 0.62 3.69 5.49
C SER A 135 0.79 4.40 6.84
N PRO A 136 1.31 3.72 7.88
CA PRO A 136 1.56 4.34 9.19
C PRO A 136 2.57 5.51 9.13
N ILE A 137 3.47 5.49 8.16
CA ILE A 137 4.44 6.56 7.89
C ILE A 137 4.22 7.00 6.45
N GLY A 138 4.10 8.31 6.23
CA GLY A 138 4.02 8.87 4.90
C GLY A 138 4.70 10.23 4.82
N ILE A 139 5.25 10.51 3.64
CA ILE A 139 5.98 11.75 3.35
C ILE A 139 5.23 12.47 2.23
N LYS A 140 4.80 13.71 2.49
CA LYS A 140 4.11 14.56 1.51
C LYS A 140 5.10 15.55 0.90
N VAL A 141 5.33 15.43 -0.39
CA VAL A 141 6.08 16.41 -1.18
C VAL A 141 5.07 17.34 -1.85
N SER A 142 5.28 18.65 -1.75
CA SER A 142 4.36 19.65 -2.30
C SER A 142 5.15 20.75 -3.02
N GLY A 143 4.54 21.29 -4.07
CA GLY A 143 5.15 22.30 -4.92
C GLY A 143 4.18 22.76 -6.00
N THR A 144 4.66 23.60 -6.91
CA THR A 144 3.85 24.14 -8.02
C THR A 144 4.23 23.55 -9.38
N VAL A 145 5.31 22.78 -9.46
CA VAL A 145 5.82 22.14 -10.68
C VAL A 145 5.85 20.63 -10.45
N LEU A 146 5.11 19.88 -11.27
CA LEU A 146 4.94 18.43 -11.11
C LEU A 146 6.27 17.68 -11.26
N SER A 147 7.09 18.04 -12.24
CA SER A 147 8.41 17.44 -12.46
C SER A 147 9.34 17.54 -11.24
N ASP A 148 9.30 18.68 -10.54
CA ASP A 148 10.15 18.92 -9.36
C ASP A 148 9.66 18.11 -8.15
N ILE A 149 8.34 17.97 -8.00
CA ILE A 149 7.72 17.14 -6.97
C ILE A 149 8.11 15.67 -7.21
N ASP A 150 7.96 15.17 -8.44
CA ASP A 150 8.27 13.78 -8.79
C ASP A 150 9.76 13.47 -8.59
N ALA A 151 10.67 14.37 -9.00
CA ALA A 151 12.11 14.19 -8.81
C ALA A 151 12.51 14.18 -7.32
N THR A 152 11.89 15.04 -6.52
CA THR A 152 12.12 15.11 -5.07
C THR A 152 11.61 13.85 -4.38
N ALA A 153 10.40 13.40 -4.72
CA ALA A 153 9.80 12.20 -4.16
C ALA A 153 10.63 10.94 -4.49
N GLN A 154 11.17 10.85 -5.71
CA GLN A 154 12.09 9.77 -6.12
C GLN A 154 13.39 9.76 -5.30
N SER A 155 13.96 10.94 -5.05
CA SER A 155 15.18 11.07 -4.24
C SER A 155 14.93 10.64 -2.79
N ILE A 156 13.78 11.02 -2.22
CA ILE A 156 13.36 10.59 -0.88
C ILE A 156 13.13 9.08 -0.85
N GLU A 157 12.46 8.51 -1.85
CA GLU A 157 12.22 7.07 -1.96
C GLU A 157 13.55 6.29 -1.95
N ALA A 158 14.56 6.76 -2.70
CA ALA A 158 15.87 6.12 -2.75
C ALA A 158 16.58 6.12 -1.38
N VAL A 159 16.52 7.24 -0.65
CA VAL A 159 17.13 7.35 0.68
C VAL A 159 16.34 6.55 1.72
N ALA A 160 15.02 6.57 1.67
CA ALA A 160 14.15 5.85 2.61
C ALA A 160 14.41 4.34 2.57
N LYS A 161 14.73 3.76 1.39
CA LYS A 161 15.12 2.33 1.26
C LYS A 161 16.36 1.95 2.07
N THR A 162 17.20 2.91 2.45
CA THR A 162 18.44 2.66 3.20
C THR A 162 18.24 2.68 4.71
N VAL A 163 17.07 3.12 5.19
CA VAL A 163 16.79 3.27 6.63
C VAL A 163 16.48 1.91 7.26
N PRO A 164 17.17 1.52 8.37
CA PRO A 164 16.87 0.30 9.10
C PRO A 164 15.40 0.24 9.54
N GLY A 165 14.72 -0.87 9.26
CA GLY A 165 13.31 -1.08 9.61
C GLY A 165 12.30 -0.71 8.52
N VAL A 166 12.74 -0.12 7.40
CA VAL A 166 11.87 0.09 6.23
C VAL A 166 11.72 -1.23 5.46
N VAL A 167 10.49 -1.73 5.37
CA VAL A 167 10.16 -2.98 4.65
C VAL A 167 9.83 -2.70 3.18
N SER A 168 9.02 -1.68 2.91
CA SER A 168 8.67 -1.24 1.57
C SER A 168 8.52 0.28 1.55
N VAL A 169 8.90 0.90 0.43
CA VAL A 169 8.65 2.32 0.17
C VAL A 169 8.45 2.52 -1.33
N LEU A 170 7.44 3.29 -1.69
CA LEU A 170 7.14 3.69 -3.05
C LEU A 170 6.62 5.12 -3.02
N ALA A 171 7.19 5.99 -3.86
CA ALA A 171 6.60 7.28 -4.13
C ALA A 171 5.68 7.17 -5.34
N GLU A 172 4.41 7.55 -5.17
CA GLU A 172 3.46 7.66 -6.27
C GLU A 172 3.96 8.70 -7.29
N ARG A 173 3.80 8.43 -8.58
CA ARG A 173 4.25 9.32 -9.66
C ARG A 173 3.07 10.15 -10.15
N LEU A 174 3.25 11.45 -10.27
CA LEU A 174 2.20 12.37 -10.73
C LEU A 174 2.08 12.41 -12.26
N GLU A 175 3.17 12.18 -12.99
CA GLU A 175 3.20 12.26 -14.47
C GLU A 175 3.20 10.90 -15.19
N GLY A 176 2.80 9.81 -14.53
CA GLY A 176 2.87 8.44 -15.08
C GLY A 176 1.76 8.03 -16.05
N GLY A 177 0.83 8.93 -16.37
CA GLY A 177 -0.32 8.65 -17.24
C GLY A 177 0.10 8.42 -18.70
N ARG A 178 -0.46 7.40 -19.33
CA ARG A 178 -0.27 7.15 -20.78
C ARG A 178 -1.43 7.75 -21.55
N TYR A 179 -1.11 8.61 -22.52
CA TYR A 179 -2.10 9.29 -23.34
C TYR A 179 -1.90 8.95 -24.82
N ILE A 180 -3.01 8.95 -25.56
CA ILE A 180 -3.01 8.97 -27.02
C ILE A 180 -3.55 10.35 -27.40
N ASP A 181 -2.65 11.23 -27.79
CA ASP A 181 -3.02 12.59 -28.17
C ASP A 181 -3.49 12.62 -29.62
N ILE A 182 -4.72 13.11 -29.82
CA ILE A 182 -5.25 13.40 -31.15
C ILE A 182 -5.14 14.90 -31.37
N ASP A 183 -3.99 15.33 -31.91
CA ASP A 183 -3.80 16.72 -32.30
C ASP A 183 -4.48 16.98 -33.65
N ILE A 184 -5.70 17.52 -33.58
CA ILE A 184 -6.53 17.77 -34.75
C ILE A 184 -5.94 18.92 -35.56
N ASN A 185 -5.44 18.59 -36.74
CA ASN A 185 -5.05 19.60 -37.71
C ASN A 185 -6.28 20.30 -38.28
N ARG A 186 -6.52 21.54 -37.82
CA ARG A 186 -7.67 22.37 -38.22
C ARG A 186 -7.69 22.67 -39.73
N GLU A 187 -6.53 22.86 -40.36
CA GLU A 187 -6.45 23.12 -41.80
C GLU A 187 -6.90 21.91 -42.61
N LYS A 188 -6.44 20.70 -42.24
CA LYS A 188 -6.87 19.45 -42.88
C LYS A 188 -8.35 19.15 -42.63
N ALA A 189 -8.86 19.47 -41.44
CA ALA A 189 -10.27 19.30 -41.10
C ALA A 189 -11.20 20.26 -41.86
N SER A 190 -10.72 21.45 -42.24
CA SER A 190 -11.50 22.44 -43.00
C SER A 190 -11.75 22.05 -44.46
N GLY A 191 -10.88 21.23 -45.05
CA GLY A 191 -11.02 20.76 -46.44
C GLY A 191 -11.98 19.59 -46.63
N THR A 192 -12.61 19.10 -45.56
CA THR A 192 -13.58 18.00 -45.56
C THR A 192 -15.03 18.44 -45.30
N GLY A 193 -15.30 19.76 -45.28
CA GLY A 193 -16.63 20.37 -45.13
C GLY A 193 -17.19 20.91 -46.44
#